data_AF-A0A9E4PMP2-F1
#
_entry.id   AF-A0A9E4PMP2-F1
#
_cell.length_a   1.000
_cell.length_b   1.000
_cell.length_c   1.000
_cell.angle_alpha   90.00
_cell.angle_beta   90.00
_cell.angle_gamma   90.00
#
_symmetry.space_group_name_H-M   'P 1'
#
loop_
_entity.id
_entity.type
_entity.pdbx_description
1 polymer ?
#
loop_
_entity_poly.entity_id
_entity_poly.type
_entity_poly.pdbx_seq_one_letter_code
_entity_poly.pdbx_strand_id
1 'polypeptide(L)'
;EIHVLQGERTMSAENKTIGRFNLDGLPPSPRGTPQIDVTFDIDANGILNVSAKDKATSKEQRITITASSGLSNKEVDDLVKEAETHAEEDAQRRELIETRNQADNTAYGAEKMLTEHAEHVSEDLKKEIEEKIADVRSQLTSEDAATIRAAAEALTQALTKIGEAVYAAQQATDAEAAADASPEETADAPSEGGSDGDDDDTVEGEYRDV
;
A
#
# COMPACT_ATOMS: atom_id res chain seq x y z
N GLU A 1 7.20 16.43 -8.12
CA GLU A 1 6.59 17.77 -8.25
C GLU A 1 5.59 17.99 -7.13
N ILE A 2 5.53 19.19 -6.58
CA ILE A 2 4.48 19.66 -5.68
C ILE A 2 3.72 20.75 -6.43
N HIS A 3 2.42 20.53 -6.63
CA HIS A 3 1.52 21.46 -7.30
C HIS A 3 0.53 22.01 -6.27
N VAL A 4 0.57 23.33 -6.10
CA VAL A 4 -0.25 24.07 -5.14
C VAL A 4 -1.45 24.67 -5.89
N LEU A 5 -2.65 24.36 -5.39
CA LEU A 5 -3.91 24.79 -5.98
C LEU A 5 -4.80 25.49 -4.96
N GLN A 6 -5.72 26.32 -5.45
CA GLN A 6 -6.74 27.02 -4.68
C GLN A 6 -8.11 26.81 -5.33
N GLY A 7 -9.08 26.33 -4.56
CA GLY A 7 -10.47 26.16 -4.98
C GLY A 7 -11.20 25.10 -4.14
N GLU A 8 -12.49 24.92 -4.41
CA GLU A 8 -13.41 24.07 -3.63
C GLU A 8 -13.79 22.77 -4.35
N ARG A 9 -13.33 22.58 -5.60
CA ARG A 9 -13.66 21.39 -6.38
C ARG A 9 -12.76 20.22 -6.02
N THR A 10 -13.28 19.00 -6.15
CA THR A 10 -12.54 17.79 -5.75
C THR A 10 -11.38 17.49 -6.71
N MET A 11 -11.54 17.85 -7.99
CA MET A 11 -10.57 17.55 -9.04
C MET A 11 -9.52 18.64 -9.16
N SER A 12 -8.24 18.27 -9.15
CA SER A 12 -7.12 19.23 -9.22
C SER A 12 -7.15 20.07 -10.51
N ALA A 13 -7.52 19.50 -11.65
CA ALA A 13 -7.59 20.20 -12.93
C ALA A 13 -8.58 21.38 -12.95
N GLU A 14 -9.58 21.33 -12.07
CA GLU A 14 -10.69 22.30 -12.00
C GLU A 14 -10.43 23.42 -10.98
N ASN A 15 -9.28 23.37 -10.30
CA ASN A 15 -8.87 24.35 -9.31
C ASN A 15 -7.80 25.30 -9.86
N LYS A 16 -7.73 26.50 -9.29
CA LYS A 16 -6.76 27.52 -9.71
C LYS A 16 -5.35 27.13 -9.27
N THR A 17 -4.41 27.08 -10.20
CA THR A 17 -2.99 26.88 -9.87
C THR A 17 -2.40 28.15 -9.26
N ILE A 18 -1.80 28.03 -8.08
CA ILE A 18 -1.15 29.16 -7.39
C ILE A 18 0.37 29.00 -7.30
N GLY A 19 0.90 27.80 -7.50
CA GLY A 19 2.35 27.57 -7.57
C GLY A 19 2.71 26.13 -7.91
N ARG A 20 3.93 25.94 -8.43
CA ARG A 20 4.52 24.61 -8.65
C ARG A 20 6.01 24.66 -8.33
N PHE A 21 6.51 23.61 -7.71
CA PHE A 21 7.94 23.43 -7.47
C PHE A 21 8.30 21.96 -7.35
N ASN A 22 9.58 21.64 -7.55
CA ASN A 22 10.07 20.28 -7.46
C ASN A 22 10.91 20.10 -6.20
N LEU A 23 10.66 19.01 -5.48
CA LEU A 23 11.56 18.51 -4.44
C LEU A 23 12.52 17.51 -5.09
N ASP A 24 13.70 18.00 -5.44
CA ASP A 24 14.71 17.23 -6.14
C ASP A 24 15.67 16.49 -5.19
N GLY A 25 16.35 15.49 -5.75
CA GLY A 25 17.43 14.78 -5.05
C GLY A 25 16.96 13.77 -4.00
N LEU A 26 15.75 13.22 -4.17
CA LEU A 26 15.28 12.07 -3.41
C LEU A 26 16.11 10.83 -3.78
N PRO A 27 16.56 10.03 -2.79
CA PRO A 27 17.26 8.79 -3.08
C PRO A 27 16.30 7.79 -3.75
N PRO A 28 16.78 6.93 -4.67
CA PRO A 28 15.97 5.86 -5.25
C PRO A 28 15.40 4.99 -4.13
N SER A 29 14.08 4.93 -4.02
CA SER A 29 13.36 4.19 -2.99
C SER A 29 12.14 3.51 -3.60
N PRO A 30 11.67 2.39 -3.04
CA PRO A 30 10.40 1.79 -3.45
C PRO A 30 9.23 2.78 -3.30
N ARG A 31 8.17 2.58 -4.09
CA ARG A 31 6.93 3.36 -3.98
C ARG A 31 6.40 3.26 -2.54
N GLY A 32 5.96 4.39 -1.97
CA GLY A 32 5.38 4.47 -0.62
C GLY A 32 6.39 4.54 0.54
N THR A 33 7.69 4.35 0.30
CA THR A 33 8.73 4.46 1.34
C THR A 33 9.14 5.91 1.63
N PRO A 34 9.36 6.80 0.63
CA PRO A 34 9.70 8.19 0.90
C PRO A 34 8.61 8.90 1.71
N GLN A 35 9.02 9.57 2.79
CA GLN A 35 8.12 10.35 3.62
C GLN A 35 8.37 11.83 3.38
N ILE A 36 7.44 12.48 2.68
CA ILE A 36 7.50 13.90 2.35
C ILE A 36 6.51 14.66 3.22
N ASP A 37 7.00 15.54 4.08
CA ASP A 37 6.16 16.49 4.82
C ASP A 37 5.94 17.73 3.97
N VAL A 38 4.69 18.03 3.65
CA VAL A 38 4.30 19.28 3.00
C VAL A 38 3.63 20.18 4.03
N THR A 39 4.21 21.36 4.25
CA THR A 39 3.71 22.35 5.22
C THR A 39 3.18 23.56 4.48
N PHE A 40 1.98 24.01 4.86
CA PHE A 40 1.34 25.22 4.36
C PHE A 40 1.26 26.22 5.51
N ASP A 41 1.95 27.34 5.38
CA ASP A 41 2.02 28.41 6.37
C ASP A 41 1.47 29.71 5.78
N ILE A 42 0.42 30.27 6.38
CA ILE A 42 -0.20 31.51 5.94
C ILE A 42 0.08 32.57 6.99
N ASP A 43 0.77 33.64 6.59
CA ASP A 43 1.09 34.73 7.49
C ASP A 43 -0.08 35.72 7.67
N ALA A 44 0.07 36.65 8.61
CA ALA A 44 -0.93 37.70 8.87
C ALA A 44 -1.16 38.66 7.69
N ASN A 45 -0.26 38.67 6.71
CA ASN A 45 -0.38 39.46 5.48
C ASN A 45 -1.04 38.66 4.33
N GLY A 46 -1.40 37.40 4.56
CA GLY A 46 -1.95 36.49 3.56
C GLY A 46 -0.92 35.89 2.61
N ILE A 47 0.38 36.01 2.89
CA ILE A 47 1.43 35.37 2.12
C ILE A 47 1.48 33.89 2.49
N LEU A 48 1.30 33.02 1.50
CA LEU A 48 1.36 31.57 1.67
C LEU A 48 2.79 31.07 1.41
N ASN A 49 3.41 30.48 2.42
CA ASN A 49 4.64 29.73 2.30
C ASN A 49 4.31 28.24 2.22
N VAL A 50 4.70 27.59 1.13
CA VAL A 50 4.56 26.13 0.99
C VAL A 50 5.95 25.53 0.99
N SER A 51 6.24 24.66 1.95
CA SER A 51 7.48 23.89 1.99
C SER A 51 7.20 22.40 1.86
N ALA A 52 8.11 21.68 1.20
CA ALA A 52 8.12 20.23 1.12
C ALA A 52 9.48 19.72 1.59
N LYS A 53 9.49 18.86 2.60
CA LYS A 53 10.70 18.30 3.21
C LYS A 53 10.68 16.78 3.17
N ASP A 54 11.75 16.19 2.67
CA ASP A 54 11.99 14.76 2.82
C ASP A 54 12.51 14.44 4.22
N LYS A 55 11.82 13.56 4.97
CA LYS A 55 12.25 13.16 6.31
C LYS A 55 13.57 12.41 6.33
N ALA A 56 13.88 11.64 5.29
CA ALA A 56 15.08 10.80 5.28
C ALA A 56 16.35 11.65 5.08
N THR A 57 16.32 12.56 4.10
CA THR A 57 17.49 13.38 3.76
C THR A 57 17.48 14.76 4.40
N SER A 58 16.37 15.17 5.02
CA SER A 58 16.12 16.55 5.49
C SER A 58 16.23 17.61 4.39
N LYS A 59 16.27 17.22 3.11
CA LYS A 59 16.22 18.16 2.00
C LYS A 59 14.85 18.83 1.97
N GLU A 60 14.85 20.14 1.78
CA GLU A 60 13.66 20.97 1.74
C GLU A 60 13.67 21.82 0.48
N GLN A 61 12.49 21.99 -0.11
CA GLN A 61 12.21 22.99 -1.13
C GLN A 61 10.98 23.77 -0.72
N ARG A 62 10.96 25.07 -0.98
CA ARG A 62 9.84 25.93 -0.61
C ARG A 62 9.57 27.00 -1.64
N ILE A 63 8.32 27.43 -1.70
CA ILE A 63 7.89 28.58 -2.47
C ILE A 63 7.12 29.54 -1.59
N THR A 64 7.24 30.82 -1.90
CA THR A 64 6.46 31.89 -1.28
C THR A 64 5.51 32.46 -2.32
N ILE A 65 4.22 32.39 -2.04
CA ILE A 65 3.14 32.87 -2.89
C ILE A 65 2.63 34.16 -2.23
N THR A 66 3.05 35.29 -2.78
CA THR A 66 2.57 36.61 -2.32
C THR A 66 1.15 36.83 -2.84
N ALA A 67 0.20 37.12 -1.95
CA ALA A 67 -1.22 37.28 -2.23
C ALA A 67 -1.58 38.55 -3.02
N SER A 68 -0.89 38.84 -4.12
CA SER A 68 -1.23 39.93 -5.04
C SER A 68 -2.44 39.62 -5.93
N SER A 69 -3.03 38.43 -5.84
CA SER A 69 -4.18 37.99 -6.66
C SER A 69 -5.17 37.11 -5.90
N GLY A 70 -5.49 37.47 -4.64
CA GLY A 70 -6.58 36.83 -3.91
C GLY A 70 -7.88 36.86 -4.72
N LEU A 71 -8.67 35.80 -4.62
CA LEU A 71 -10.02 35.76 -5.19
C LEU A 71 -10.87 36.83 -4.52
N SER A 72 -11.61 37.61 -5.30
CA SER A 72 -12.64 38.49 -4.75
C SER A 72 -13.76 37.66 -4.12
N ASN A 73 -14.49 38.22 -3.15
CA ASN A 73 -15.62 37.52 -2.51
C ASN A 73 -16.62 36.98 -3.54
N LYS A 74 -16.83 37.70 -4.64
CA LYS A 74 -17.69 37.24 -5.74
C LYS A 74 -17.12 35.99 -6.42
N GLU A 75 -15.82 35.95 -6.71
CA GLU A 75 -15.19 34.77 -7.30
C GLU A 75 -15.22 33.58 -6.33
N VAL A 76 -15.09 33.82 -5.02
CA VAL A 76 -15.24 32.76 -4.01
C VAL A 76 -16.66 32.19 -4.02
N ASP A 77 -17.69 33.05 -4.00
CA ASP A 77 -19.08 32.62 -4.04
C ASP A 77 -19.41 31.85 -5.33
N ASP A 78 -18.87 32.33 -6.46
CA ASP A 78 -19.03 31.68 -7.77
C ASP A 78 -18.37 30.27 -7.76
N LEU A 79 -17.17 30.12 -7.18
CA LEU A 79 -16.48 28.82 -7.05
C LEU A 79 -17.22 27.84 -6.13
N VAL A 80 -17.76 28.31 -5.01
CA VAL A 80 -18.56 27.47 -4.09
C VAL A 80 -19.79 26.95 -4.82
N LYS A 81 -20.50 27.83 -5.52
CA LYS A 81 -21.70 27.46 -6.28
C LYS A 81 -21.39 26.51 -7.44
N GLU A 82 -20.27 26.71 -8.12
CA GLU A 82 -19.79 25.79 -9.15
C GLU A 82 -19.51 24.40 -8.54
N ALA A 83 -18.79 24.34 -7.42
CA ALA A 83 -18.51 23.08 -6.72
C ALA A 83 -19.80 22.35 -6.31
N GLU A 84 -20.81 23.06 -5.79
CA GLU A 84 -22.12 22.47 -5.46
C GLU A 84 -22.84 21.92 -6.70
N THR A 85 -22.78 22.65 -7.82
CA THR A 85 -23.45 22.23 -9.07
C THR A 85 -22.77 21.01 -9.69
N HIS A 86 -21.46 20.88 -9.53
CA HIS A 86 -20.66 19.77 -10.07
C HIS A 86 -20.39 18.65 -9.06
N ALA A 87 -20.98 18.69 -7.86
CA ALA A 87 -20.68 17.75 -6.79
C ALA A 87 -20.90 16.27 -7.18
N GLU A 88 -21.99 15.98 -7.92
CA GLU A 88 -22.29 14.62 -8.37
C GLU A 88 -21.30 14.13 -9.44
N GLU A 89 -20.95 14.99 -10.39
CA GLU A 89 -19.95 14.68 -11.43
C GLU A 89 -18.56 14.47 -10.81
N ASP A 90 -18.16 15.35 -9.90
CA ASP A 90 -16.89 15.25 -9.17
C ASP A 90 -16.85 13.98 -8.31
N ALA A 91 -17.98 13.56 -7.70
CA ALA A 91 -18.07 12.32 -6.95
C ALA A 91 -17.87 11.08 -7.83
N GLN A 92 -18.50 11.03 -9.02
CA GLN A 92 -18.33 9.92 -9.97
C GLN A 92 -16.88 9.84 -10.48
N ARG A 93 -16.30 10.98 -10.87
CA ARG A 93 -14.89 11.04 -11.27
C ARG A 93 -13.97 10.63 -10.13
N ARG A 94 -14.28 11.00 -8.89
CA ARG A 94 -13.50 10.63 -7.70
C ARG A 94 -13.54 9.13 -7.50
N GLU A 95 -14.72 8.52 -7.55
CA GLU A 95 -14.88 7.06 -7.43
C GLU A 95 -14.06 6.33 -8.50
N LEU A 96 -14.09 6.82 -9.75
CA LEU A 96 -13.30 6.25 -10.83
C LEU A 96 -11.79 6.31 -10.53
N ILE A 97 -11.29 7.47 -10.08
CA ILE A 97 -9.86 7.65 -9.76
C ILE A 97 -9.45 6.81 -8.54
N GLU A 98 -10.27 6.77 -7.49
CA GLU A 98 -10.03 5.93 -6.32
C GLU A 98 -9.99 4.44 -6.71
N THR A 99 -10.92 4.00 -7.56
CA THR A 99 -10.95 2.63 -8.08
C THR A 99 -9.71 2.32 -8.92
N ARG A 100 -9.27 3.25 -9.79
CA ARG A 100 -8.02 3.12 -10.55
C ARG A 100 -6.80 3.00 -9.63
N ASN A 101 -6.72 3.85 -8.62
CA ASN A 101 -5.60 3.83 -7.66
C ASN A 101 -5.57 2.54 -6.84
N GLN A 102 -6.74 2.06 -6.40
CA GLN A 102 -6.85 0.79 -5.69
C GLN A 102 -6.40 -0.37 -6.57
N ALA A 103 -6.87 -0.41 -7.83
CA ALA A 103 -6.49 -1.44 -8.79
C ALA A 103 -4.98 -1.41 -9.12
N ASP A 104 -4.37 -0.24 -9.32
CA ASP A 104 -2.91 -0.10 -9.53
C ASP A 104 -2.13 -0.59 -8.31
N ASN A 105 -2.57 -0.23 -7.10
CA ASN A 105 -1.94 -0.69 -5.87
C ASN A 105 -2.03 -2.23 -5.73
N THR A 106 -3.17 -2.83 -6.06
CA THR A 106 -3.33 -4.29 -6.07
C THR A 106 -2.41 -4.94 -7.10
N ALA A 107 -2.34 -4.40 -8.32
CA ALA A 107 -1.44 -4.90 -9.37
C ALA A 107 0.03 -4.82 -8.94
N TYR A 108 0.46 -3.69 -8.36
CA TYR A 108 1.82 -3.52 -7.85
C TYR A 108 2.13 -4.48 -6.69
N GLY A 109 1.19 -4.66 -5.75
CA GLY A 109 1.33 -5.61 -4.66
C GLY A 109 1.46 -7.06 -5.16
N ALA A 110 0.67 -7.42 -6.18
CA ALA A 110 0.72 -8.73 -6.83
C ALA A 110 2.08 -9.00 -7.48
N GLU A 111 2.62 -8.04 -8.24
CA GLU A 111 3.94 -8.15 -8.85
C GLU A 111 5.04 -8.35 -7.82
N LYS A 112 4.99 -7.59 -6.73
CA LYS A 112 5.94 -7.71 -5.63
C LYS A 112 5.87 -9.12 -5.02
N MET A 113 4.67 -9.60 -4.71
CA MET A 113 4.46 -10.93 -4.12
C MET A 113 4.95 -12.07 -5.04
N LEU A 114 4.67 -11.99 -6.34
CA LEU A 114 5.19 -12.94 -7.33
C LEU A 114 6.72 -12.93 -7.41
N THR A 115 7.34 -11.75 -7.28
CA THR A 115 8.80 -11.63 -7.34
C THR A 115 9.45 -12.18 -6.07
N GLU A 116 8.86 -11.95 -4.90
CA GLU A 116 9.38 -12.39 -3.60
C GLU A 116 9.19 -13.89 -3.36
N HIS A 117 8.12 -14.51 -3.88
CA HIS A 117 7.80 -15.92 -3.67
C HIS A 117 7.91 -16.76 -4.95
N ALA A 118 8.66 -16.30 -5.96
CA ALA A 118 8.73 -16.93 -7.28
C ALA A 118 9.13 -18.42 -7.24
N GLU A 119 9.92 -18.83 -6.24
CA GLU A 119 10.38 -20.21 -6.07
C GLU A 119 9.35 -21.15 -5.42
N HIS A 120 8.35 -20.61 -4.73
CA HIS A 120 7.30 -21.36 -4.04
C HIS A 120 5.98 -21.41 -4.81
N VAL A 121 5.93 -20.77 -5.99
CA VAL A 121 4.73 -20.69 -6.84
C VAL A 121 4.95 -21.50 -8.11
N SER A 122 3.97 -22.32 -8.49
CA SER A 122 4.05 -23.10 -9.73
C SER A 122 4.05 -22.21 -10.97
N GLU A 123 4.67 -22.66 -12.07
CA GLU A 123 4.73 -21.89 -13.31
C GLU A 123 3.33 -21.56 -13.87
N ASP A 124 2.36 -22.47 -13.70
CA ASP A 124 0.99 -22.27 -14.17
C ASP A 124 0.30 -21.15 -13.39
N LEU A 125 0.43 -21.13 -12.06
CA LEU A 125 -0.11 -20.04 -11.22
C LEU A 125 0.59 -18.72 -11.55
N LYS A 126 1.92 -18.72 -11.69
CA LYS A 126 2.68 -17.53 -12.03
C LYS A 126 2.16 -16.89 -13.32
N LYS A 127 1.95 -17.68 -14.39
CA LYS A 127 1.38 -17.19 -15.65
C LYS A 127 -0.04 -16.66 -15.49
N GLU A 128 -0.91 -17.37 -14.76
CA GLU A 128 -2.28 -16.92 -14.49
C GLU A 128 -2.29 -15.52 -13.86
N ILE A 129 -1.40 -15.26 -12.91
CA ILE A 129 -1.36 -13.98 -12.19
C ILE A 129 -0.69 -12.88 -13.01
N GLU A 130 0.38 -13.17 -13.75
CA GLU A 130 0.98 -12.23 -14.70
C GLU A 130 -0.04 -11.76 -15.75
N GLU A 131 -0.88 -12.67 -16.27
CA GLU A 131 -1.98 -12.33 -17.17
C GLU A 131 -3.03 -11.43 -16.49
N LYS A 132 -3.41 -11.73 -15.24
CA LYS A 132 -4.36 -10.89 -14.47
C LYS A 132 -3.80 -9.52 -14.14
N ILE A 133 -2.51 -9.40 -13.82
CA ILE A 133 -1.84 -8.12 -13.61
C ILE A 133 -1.85 -7.29 -14.90
N ALA A 134 -1.55 -7.93 -16.03
CA ALA A 134 -1.59 -7.28 -17.34
C ALA A 134 -3.00 -6.81 -17.69
N ASP A 135 -4.02 -7.63 -17.42
CA ASP A 135 -5.43 -7.26 -17.61
C ASP A 135 -5.80 -6.04 -16.76
N VAL A 136 -5.54 -6.06 -15.44
CA VAL A 136 -5.78 -4.91 -14.57
C VAL A 136 -5.11 -3.65 -15.11
N ARG A 137 -3.83 -3.72 -15.50
CA ARG A 137 -3.10 -2.58 -16.09
C ARG A 137 -3.72 -2.06 -17.37
N SER A 138 -4.21 -2.95 -18.23
CA SER A 138 -4.91 -2.55 -19.46
C SER A 138 -6.24 -1.85 -19.16
N GLN A 139 -6.94 -2.27 -18.09
CA GLN A 139 -8.22 -1.68 -17.70
C GLN A 139 -8.05 -0.35 -16.94
N LEU A 140 -6.87 0.00 -16.42
CA LEU A 140 -6.66 1.27 -15.71
C LEU A 140 -6.98 2.51 -16.57
N THR A 141 -6.92 2.40 -17.90
CA THR A 141 -7.30 3.48 -18.82
C THR A 141 -8.80 3.54 -19.12
N SER A 142 -9.58 2.55 -18.69
CA SER A 142 -11.04 2.51 -18.85
C SER A 142 -11.71 3.61 -18.05
N GLU A 143 -12.77 4.22 -18.59
CA GLU A 143 -13.61 5.19 -17.88
C GLU A 143 -14.74 4.54 -17.09
N ASP A 144 -14.82 3.20 -17.11
CA ASP A 144 -15.79 2.44 -16.33
C ASP A 144 -15.17 1.88 -15.05
N ALA A 145 -15.61 2.42 -13.91
CA ALA A 145 -15.18 1.97 -12.59
C ALA A 145 -15.58 0.51 -12.33
N ALA A 146 -16.71 0.03 -12.87
CA ALA A 146 -17.14 -1.35 -12.67
C ALA A 146 -16.19 -2.34 -13.36
N THR A 147 -15.77 -2.04 -14.59
CA THR A 147 -14.78 -2.85 -15.32
C THR A 147 -13.45 -2.93 -14.58
N ILE A 148 -12.92 -1.79 -14.09
CA ILE A 148 -11.66 -1.77 -13.33
C ILE A 148 -11.78 -2.58 -12.04
N ARG A 149 -12.89 -2.42 -11.32
CA ARG A 149 -13.16 -3.14 -10.07
C ARG A 149 -13.25 -4.64 -10.30
N ALA A 150 -13.95 -5.09 -11.33
CA ALA A 150 -14.06 -6.51 -11.67
C ALA A 150 -12.69 -7.12 -12.01
N ALA A 151 -11.84 -6.41 -12.75
CA ALA A 151 -10.48 -6.86 -13.03
C ALA A 151 -9.63 -6.96 -11.75
N ALA A 152 -9.70 -5.94 -10.88
CA ALA A 152 -9.00 -5.94 -9.60
C ALA A 152 -9.48 -7.05 -8.64
N GLU A 153 -10.78 -7.34 -8.61
CA GLU A 153 -11.36 -8.45 -7.86
C GLU A 153 -10.88 -9.80 -8.40
N ALA A 154 -10.83 -9.98 -9.72
CA ALA A 154 -10.32 -11.19 -10.35
C ALA A 154 -8.83 -11.42 -10.02
N LEU A 155 -8.02 -10.36 -10.00
CA LEU A 155 -6.63 -10.43 -9.55
C LEU A 155 -6.55 -10.80 -8.06
N THR A 156 -7.37 -10.18 -7.22
CA THR A 156 -7.40 -10.45 -5.77
C THR A 156 -7.77 -11.91 -5.49
N GLN A 157 -8.73 -12.48 -6.23
CA GLN A 157 -9.10 -13.89 -6.11
C GLN A 157 -7.95 -14.84 -6.52
N ALA A 158 -7.19 -14.48 -7.56
CA ALA A 158 -6.02 -15.25 -7.97
C ALA A 158 -4.90 -15.18 -6.91
N LEU A 159 -4.72 -14.01 -6.27
CA LEU A 159 -3.74 -13.83 -5.19
C LEU A 159 -4.04 -14.69 -3.96
N THR A 160 -5.32 -14.91 -3.61
CA THR A 160 -5.69 -15.79 -2.49
C THR A 160 -5.15 -17.22 -2.69
N LYS A 161 -5.17 -17.73 -3.94
CA LYS A 161 -4.59 -19.05 -4.26
C LYS A 161 -3.07 -19.10 -4.02
N ILE A 162 -2.35 -18.01 -4.23
CA ILE A 162 -0.92 -17.91 -3.89
C ILE A 162 -0.75 -17.95 -2.38
N GLY A 163 -1.55 -17.17 -1.64
CA GLY A 163 -1.48 -17.13 -0.19
C GLY A 163 -1.61 -18.52 0.43
N GLU A 164 -2.55 -19.33 -0.09
CA GLU A 164 -2.72 -20.73 0.31
C GLU A 164 -1.51 -21.60 -0.05
N ALA A 165 -0.95 -21.46 -1.27
CA ALA A 165 0.21 -22.24 -1.72
C ALA A 165 1.49 -21.90 -0.94
N VAL A 166 1.74 -20.61 -0.69
CA VAL A 166 2.90 -20.12 0.07
C VAL A 166 2.76 -20.50 1.54
N TYR A 167 1.57 -20.37 2.13
CA TYR A 167 1.33 -20.80 3.52
C TYR A 167 1.54 -22.32 3.68
N ALA A 168 1.07 -23.13 2.73
CA ALA A 168 1.32 -24.57 2.72
C ALA A 168 2.81 -24.91 2.56
N ALA A 169 3.54 -24.18 1.72
CA ALA A 169 4.99 -24.34 1.56
C ALA A 169 5.75 -23.97 2.84
N GLN A 170 5.37 -22.86 3.50
CA GLN A 170 5.96 -22.41 4.75
C GLN A 170 5.76 -23.44 5.89
N GLN A 171 4.55 -24.00 5.98
CA GLN A 171 4.21 -25.00 6.99
C GLN A 171 4.94 -26.34 6.75
N ALA A 172 5.24 -26.67 5.48
CA ALA A 172 6.09 -27.81 5.15
C ALA A 172 7.57 -27.57 5.54
N THR A 173 8.09 -26.36 5.31
CA THR A 173 9.47 -26.01 5.70
C THR A 173 9.68 -25.96 7.22
N ASP A 174 8.68 -25.54 7.99
CA ASP A 174 8.74 -25.55 9.47
C ASP A 174 8.66 -26.98 10.05
N ALA A 175 7.97 -27.89 9.37
CA ALA A 175 7.94 -29.31 9.74
C ALA A 175 9.26 -30.03 9.41
N GLU A 176 9.95 -29.64 8.34
CA GLU A 176 11.28 -30.17 7.99
C GLU A 176 12.39 -29.63 8.90
N ALA A 177 12.30 -28.38 9.37
CA ALA A 177 13.23 -27.81 10.35
C ALA A 177 13.10 -28.46 11.75
N ALA A 178 11.92 -28.99 12.10
CA ALA A 178 11.73 -29.77 13.33
C ALA A 178 12.19 -31.23 13.21
N ALA A 179 12.36 -31.75 11.98
CA ALA A 179 12.83 -33.11 11.73
C ALA A 179 14.37 -33.24 11.69
N ASP A 180 15.10 -32.13 11.49
CA ASP A 180 16.58 -32.11 11.47
C ASP A 180 17.21 -31.93 12.88
N ALA A 181 16.38 -31.75 13.92
CA ALA A 181 16.81 -31.59 15.31
C ALA A 181 16.55 -32.84 16.18
N SER A 182 16.80 -34.04 15.64
CA SER A 182 16.84 -35.27 16.45
C SER A 182 18.28 -35.81 16.52
N PRO A 183 18.85 -35.99 17.73
CA PRO A 183 20.26 -36.32 17.93
C PRO A 183 20.57 -37.76 17.51
N GLU A 184 21.75 -37.92 16.91
CA GLU A 184 22.36 -39.21 16.55
C GLU A 184 22.30 -40.23 17.70
N GLU A 185 21.79 -41.40 17.32
CA GLU A 185 21.78 -42.64 18.07
C GLU A 185 23.23 -43.16 18.22
N THR A 186 23.76 -43.20 19.45
CA THR A 186 24.83 -44.14 19.80
C THR A 186 24.32 -45.15 20.80
N ALA A 187 24.04 -46.35 20.29
CA ALA A 187 23.80 -47.56 21.06
C ALA A 187 25.09 -48.02 21.76
N ASP A 188 25.04 -48.20 23.08
CA ASP A 188 25.70 -49.33 23.74
C ASP A 188 25.03 -49.59 25.10
N ALA A 189 24.60 -50.84 25.29
CA ALA A 189 24.16 -51.44 26.54
C ALA A 189 25.12 -52.63 26.81
N PRO A 190 25.27 -53.21 28.03
CA PRO A 190 24.23 -53.30 29.06
C PRO A 190 24.69 -53.32 30.56
N SER A 191 23.71 -53.25 31.48
CA SER A 191 23.49 -54.20 32.60
C SER A 191 23.06 -53.54 33.94
N GLU A 192 21.85 -53.96 34.35
CA GLU A 192 21.30 -54.23 35.69
C GLU A 192 21.34 -53.20 36.84
N GLY A 193 20.14 -52.85 37.33
CA GLY A 193 19.84 -52.84 38.76
C GLY A 193 18.90 -51.75 39.30
N GLY A 194 17.61 -52.07 39.45
CA GLY A 194 16.85 -51.70 40.67
C GLY A 194 15.79 -50.58 40.63
N SER A 195 14.52 -51.02 40.65
CA SER A 195 13.39 -50.60 41.52
C SER A 195 12.75 -49.19 41.44
N ASP A 196 11.45 -49.24 41.12
CA ASP A 196 10.28 -48.52 41.67
C ASP A 196 10.24 -46.98 41.73
N GLY A 197 9.12 -46.45 41.21
CA GLY A 197 8.65 -45.09 41.53
C GLY A 197 7.71 -44.53 40.48
N ASP A 198 6.43 -44.89 40.58
CA ASP A 198 5.26 -44.19 40.02
C ASP A 198 5.35 -42.68 40.37
N ASP A 199 5.15 -41.78 39.41
CA ASP A 199 4.23 -40.64 39.58
C ASP A 199 4.09 -39.82 38.28
N ASP A 200 2.82 -39.50 38.06
CA ASP A 200 2.14 -38.70 37.06
C ASP A 200 2.63 -37.24 37.01
N ASP A 201 2.86 -36.69 35.81
CA ASP A 201 2.66 -35.25 35.56
C ASP A 201 2.46 -34.96 34.06
N THR A 202 1.21 -35.10 33.60
CA THR A 202 0.76 -34.56 32.32
C THR A 202 0.39 -33.09 32.52
N VAL A 203 1.20 -32.18 31.97
CA VAL A 203 0.98 -30.73 32.08
C VAL A 203 0.12 -30.23 30.91
N GLU A 204 -1.21 -30.28 31.06
CA GLU A 204 -2.14 -29.51 30.23
C GLU A 204 -2.31 -28.10 30.83
N GLY A 205 -1.66 -27.10 30.21
CA GLY A 205 -1.78 -25.70 30.60
C GLY A 205 -3.03 -25.03 30.02
N GLU A 206 -4.03 -24.76 30.87
CA GLU A 206 -5.15 -23.86 30.58
C GLU A 206 -4.67 -22.40 30.36
N TYR A 207 -5.10 -21.78 29.26
CA TYR A 207 -4.93 -20.34 29.02
C TYR A 207 -6.22 -19.59 29.42
N ARG A 208 -6.08 -18.53 30.22
CA ARG A 208 -7.16 -17.67 30.70
C ARG A 208 -6.92 -16.25 30.19
N ASP A 209 -7.87 -15.72 29.42
CA ASP A 209 -7.86 -14.37 28.89
C ASP A 209 -7.87 -13.31 30.00
N VAL A 210 -7.07 -12.26 29.80
CA VAL A 210 -7.18 -10.96 30.47
C VAL A 210 -7.40 -9.87 29.44
#